data_AF-A0A094JY39-F1
#
_entry.id   AF-A0A094JY39-F1
#
_cell.length_a   1.000
_cell.length_b   1.000
_cell.length_c   1.000
_cell.angle_alpha   90.00
_cell.angle_beta   90.00
_cell.angle_gamma   90.00
#
_symmetry.space_group_name_H-M   'P 1'
#
loop_
_entity.id
_entity.type
_entity.pdbx_description
1 polymer ?
#
loop_
_entity_poly.entity_id
_entity_poly.type
_entity_poly.pdbx_seq_one_letter_code
_entity_poly.pdbx_strand_id
1 'polypeptide(L)'
;MPFRFAHVCDLLDRLDHVYSRYPPYLPKDAAQKSRDAVLYWFKKHGQKIRHDANGVALLSTLFPERTHRVHELDCKSLEKIISRALSLPSSRVTDLTRWRDSEVGEGDLGACVERVVNQALDEAVQPRASGVTIEEIEQALVAIASQTPLSPPHARPSALDGTLNASTGSLDRLYQRLPARESKWLTRLILKSYSPVIVPDRLVYMLYHPFLPELLDVEPDFPAALFLLCGMNIPALVHRMSPSLAEMPRESMHHQT
;
A
#
# COMPACT_ATOMS: atom_id res chain seq x y z
N MET A 1 3.37 7.12 17.35
CA MET A 1 2.14 7.48 16.61
C MET A 1 1.96 6.48 15.49
N PRO A 2 0.77 5.93 15.23
CA PRO A 2 0.59 4.94 14.16
C PRO A 2 0.94 5.49 12.76
N PHE A 3 1.43 4.62 11.86
CA PHE A 3 1.99 5.05 10.58
C PHE A 3 0.90 5.31 9.54
N ARG A 4 0.82 6.54 9.02
CA ARG A 4 -0.25 6.96 8.10
C ARG A 4 -0.22 6.19 6.77
N PHE A 5 -1.38 5.75 6.31
CA PHE A 5 -1.52 5.07 5.02
C PHE A 5 -1.16 5.97 3.84
N ALA A 6 -1.44 7.28 3.95
CA ALA A 6 -1.02 8.28 2.96
C ALA A 6 0.50 8.25 2.67
N HIS A 7 1.34 7.89 3.65
CA HIS A 7 2.78 7.75 3.43
C HIS A 7 3.10 6.54 2.54
N VAL A 8 2.36 5.43 2.65
CA VAL A 8 2.52 4.30 1.73
C VAL A 8 2.02 4.68 0.33
N CYS A 9 0.88 5.37 0.24
CA CYS A 9 0.34 5.85 -1.03
C CYS A 9 1.30 6.80 -1.76
N ASP A 10 2.06 7.64 -1.04
CA ASP A 10 3.11 8.48 -1.64
C ASP A 10 4.20 7.66 -2.35
N LEU A 11 4.53 6.45 -1.87
CA LEU A 11 5.46 5.54 -2.55
C LEU A 11 4.79 4.89 -3.75
N LEU A 12 3.59 4.34 -3.55
CA LEU A 12 2.86 3.61 -4.59
C LEU A 12 2.55 4.51 -5.79
N ASP A 13 2.11 5.75 -5.58
CA ASP A 13 1.93 6.73 -6.66
C ASP A 13 3.23 7.00 -7.40
N ARG A 14 4.36 7.19 -6.70
CA ARG A 14 5.65 7.44 -7.38
C ARG A 14 6.06 6.28 -8.27
N LEU A 15 5.83 5.05 -7.81
CA LEU A 15 6.09 3.86 -8.62
C LEU A 15 5.08 3.76 -9.76
N ASP A 16 3.81 4.09 -9.55
CA ASP A 16 2.78 4.12 -10.60
C ASP A 16 3.18 5.06 -11.74
N HIS A 17 3.72 6.24 -11.44
CA HIS A 17 4.25 7.15 -12.45
C HIS A 17 5.45 6.58 -13.24
N VAL A 18 6.18 5.62 -12.68
CA VAL A 18 7.26 4.93 -13.41
C VAL A 18 6.68 3.93 -14.41
N TYR A 19 5.67 3.15 -14.00
CA TYR A 19 5.13 2.05 -14.80
C TYR A 19 3.99 2.44 -15.74
N SER A 20 3.24 3.50 -15.41
CA SER A 20 2.07 3.96 -16.17
C SER A 20 2.40 5.07 -17.18
N ARG A 21 3.68 5.46 -17.30
CA ARG A 21 4.13 6.50 -18.26
C ARG A 21 4.07 6.01 -19.70
N TYR A 22 3.72 6.91 -20.61
CA TYR A 22 3.92 6.75 -22.06
C TYR A 22 4.89 7.82 -22.62
N PRO A 23 5.89 7.45 -23.45
CA PRO A 23 6.33 6.08 -23.73
C PRO A 23 6.91 5.40 -22.47
N PRO A 24 6.83 4.05 -22.37
CA PRO A 24 7.34 3.33 -21.21
C PRO A 24 8.87 3.45 -21.13
N TYR A 25 9.40 3.41 -19.91
CA TYR A 25 10.83 3.32 -19.70
C TYR A 25 11.38 1.96 -20.17
N LEU A 26 12.65 1.94 -20.57
CA LEU A 26 13.37 0.67 -20.71
C LEU A 26 13.42 -0.02 -19.33
N PRO A 27 13.45 -1.37 -19.28
CA PRO A 27 13.40 -2.11 -18.02
C PRO A 27 14.46 -1.68 -16.99
N LYS A 28 15.69 -1.37 -17.44
CA LYS A 28 16.79 -0.90 -16.58
C LYS A 28 16.49 0.48 -15.97
N ASP A 29 15.92 1.39 -16.76
CA ASP A 29 15.58 2.74 -16.30
C ASP A 29 14.40 2.72 -15.32
N ALA A 30 13.39 1.87 -15.60
CA ALA A 30 12.27 1.65 -14.69
C ALA A 30 12.77 1.10 -13.34
N ALA A 31 13.63 0.08 -13.36
CA ALA A 31 14.22 -0.49 -12.15
C ALA A 31 15.02 0.54 -11.34
N GLN A 32 15.83 1.37 -12.01
CA GLN A 32 16.59 2.43 -11.36
C GLN A 32 15.67 3.49 -10.73
N LYS A 33 14.64 3.94 -11.45
CA LYS A 33 13.67 4.92 -10.93
C LYS A 33 12.87 4.38 -9.75
N SER A 34 12.47 3.11 -9.80
CA SER A 34 11.79 2.45 -8.69
C SER A 34 12.71 2.35 -7.46
N ARG A 35 13.99 2.02 -7.66
CA ARG A 35 15.01 2.04 -6.61
C ARG A 35 15.16 3.44 -5.99
N ASP A 36 15.25 4.47 -6.81
CA ASP A 36 15.39 5.86 -6.34
C ASP A 36 14.15 6.30 -5.55
N ALA A 37 12.95 5.91 -5.99
CA ALA A 37 11.69 6.18 -5.29
C ALA A 37 11.66 5.53 -3.90
N VAL A 38 12.06 4.26 -3.78
CA VAL A 38 12.15 3.55 -2.49
C VAL A 38 13.20 4.19 -1.57
N LEU A 39 14.40 4.49 -2.09
CA LEU A 39 15.45 5.13 -1.30
C LEU A 39 15.02 6.50 -0.77
N TYR A 40 14.39 7.31 -1.63
CA TYR A 40 13.83 8.60 -1.23
C TYR A 40 12.74 8.43 -0.16
N TRP A 41 11.85 7.46 -0.34
CA TRP A 41 10.77 7.21 0.61
C TRP A 41 11.29 6.78 1.99
N PHE A 42 12.26 5.86 2.05
CA PHE A 42 12.93 5.49 3.31
C PHE A 42 13.71 6.66 3.91
N LYS A 43 14.34 7.53 3.10
CA LYS A 43 14.97 8.76 3.62
C LYS A 43 13.93 9.70 4.26
N LYS A 44 12.76 9.85 3.64
CA LYS A 44 11.68 10.75 4.09
C LYS A 44 10.92 10.21 5.30
N HIS A 45 10.67 8.90 5.36
CA HIS A 45 9.78 8.26 6.35
C HIS A 45 10.49 7.30 7.30
N GLY A 46 11.78 7.01 7.11
CA GLY A 46 12.54 5.98 7.84
C GLY A 46 12.52 6.12 9.35
N GLN A 47 12.57 7.35 9.88
CA GLN A 47 12.46 7.57 11.33
C GLN A 47 11.09 7.15 11.87
N LYS A 48 10.01 7.44 11.14
CA LYS A 48 8.65 6.98 11.50
C LYS A 48 8.52 5.47 11.32
N ILE A 49 9.06 4.91 10.24
CA ILE A 49 9.04 3.46 10.03
C ILE A 49 9.68 2.72 11.23
N ARG A 50 10.77 3.25 11.78
CA ARG A 50 11.49 2.62 12.90
C ARG A 50 10.79 2.74 14.26
N HIS A 51 10.17 3.88 14.55
CA HIS A 51 9.67 4.17 15.91
C HIS A 51 8.15 4.05 16.03
N ASP A 52 7.44 4.19 14.92
CA ASP A 52 6.00 4.46 14.89
C ASP A 52 5.21 3.35 14.19
N ALA A 53 5.77 2.71 13.16
CA ALA A 53 5.06 1.73 12.34
C ALA A 53 5.05 0.33 12.97
N ASN A 54 3.90 -0.35 12.90
CA ASN A 54 3.88 -1.80 13.08
C ASN A 54 4.51 -2.48 11.85
N GLY A 55 5.61 -3.21 12.06
CA GLY A 55 6.37 -3.85 10.97
C GLY A 55 5.55 -4.85 10.14
N VAL A 56 4.71 -5.65 10.78
CA VAL A 56 3.83 -6.62 10.09
C VAL A 56 2.81 -5.88 9.23
N ALA A 57 2.14 -4.87 9.80
CA ALA A 57 1.17 -4.05 9.05
C ALA A 57 1.85 -3.35 7.86
N LEU A 58 3.07 -2.84 8.05
CA LEU A 58 3.81 -2.14 6.99
C LEU A 58 4.19 -3.07 5.85
N LEU A 59 4.83 -4.20 6.14
CA LEU A 59 5.25 -5.16 5.13
C LEU A 59 4.05 -5.80 4.43
N SER A 60 3.00 -6.14 5.18
CA SER A 60 1.75 -6.65 4.62
C SER A 60 1.05 -5.63 3.71
N THR A 61 1.15 -4.34 4.03
CA THR A 61 0.61 -3.27 3.18
C THR A 61 1.46 -3.12 1.91
N LEU A 62 2.79 -3.18 2.00
CA LEU A 62 3.67 -3.01 0.83
C LEU A 62 3.68 -4.22 -0.12
N PHE A 63 3.43 -5.42 0.40
CA PHE A 63 3.49 -6.70 -0.32
C PHE A 63 2.23 -7.53 -0.06
N PRO A 64 1.04 -7.05 -0.49
CA PRO A 64 -0.23 -7.66 -0.13
C PRO A 64 -0.40 -9.08 -0.69
N GLU A 65 0.22 -9.38 -1.83
CA GLU A 65 0.28 -10.71 -2.44
C GLU A 65 0.96 -11.76 -1.55
N ARG A 66 1.85 -11.34 -0.64
CA ARG A 66 2.53 -12.22 0.32
C ARG A 66 1.72 -12.50 1.58
N THR A 67 0.55 -11.87 1.73
CA THR A 67 -0.26 -12.05 2.93
C THR A 67 -1.15 -13.28 2.81
N HIS A 68 -1.07 -14.20 3.79
CA HIS A 68 -1.87 -15.44 3.81
C HIS A 68 -3.34 -15.27 4.21
N ARG A 69 -3.79 -14.03 4.46
CA ARG A 69 -5.17 -13.77 4.88
C ARG A 69 -6.15 -14.19 3.78
N VAL A 70 -6.98 -15.19 4.06
CA VAL A 70 -8.06 -15.60 3.17
C VAL A 70 -9.26 -14.73 3.51
N HIS A 71 -9.46 -13.66 2.74
CA HIS A 71 -10.73 -12.95 2.70
C HIS A 71 -11.35 -13.17 1.32
N GLU A 72 -12.64 -13.50 1.27
CA GLU A 72 -13.37 -13.83 0.03
C GLU A 72 -13.78 -12.58 -0.80
N LEU A 73 -13.14 -11.42 -0.56
CA LEU A 73 -13.49 -10.19 -1.28
C LEU A 73 -12.91 -10.19 -2.69
N ASP A 74 -13.78 -10.46 -3.66
CA ASP A 74 -13.53 -10.24 -5.08
C ASP A 74 -13.89 -8.80 -5.52
N CYS A 75 -13.58 -8.45 -6.77
CA CYS A 75 -13.91 -7.13 -7.31
C CYS A 75 -15.41 -6.81 -7.22
N LYS A 76 -16.30 -7.81 -7.39
CA LYS A 76 -17.76 -7.59 -7.39
C LYS A 76 -18.31 -7.30 -6.01
N SER A 77 -17.86 -8.02 -4.99
CA SER A 77 -18.25 -7.79 -3.60
C SER A 77 -17.67 -6.47 -3.09
N LEU A 78 -16.41 -6.17 -3.42
CA LEU A 78 -15.78 -4.92 -3.03
C LEU A 78 -16.44 -3.70 -3.69
N GLU A 79 -16.83 -3.80 -4.96
CA GLU A 79 -17.59 -2.75 -5.65
C GLU A 79 -18.91 -2.41 -4.93
N LYS A 80 -19.65 -3.42 -4.46
CA LYS A 80 -20.90 -3.20 -3.69
C LYS A 80 -20.62 -2.51 -2.36
N ILE A 81 -19.57 -2.93 -1.66
CA ILE A 81 -19.14 -2.31 -0.40
C ILE A 81 -18.80 -0.83 -0.63
N ILE A 82 -18.00 -0.52 -1.66
CA ILE A 82 -17.61 0.85 -1.98
C ILE A 82 -18.82 1.69 -2.38
N SER A 83 -19.70 1.16 -3.22
CA SER A 83 -20.92 1.86 -3.66
C SER A 83 -21.80 2.26 -2.47
N ARG A 84 -21.95 1.35 -1.51
CA ARG A 84 -22.68 1.59 -0.25
C ARG A 84 -21.94 2.58 0.63
N ALA A 85 -20.66 2.36 0.89
CA ALA A 85 -19.83 3.16 1.78
C ALA A 85 -19.85 4.64 1.39
N LEU A 86 -19.75 4.92 0.08
CA LEU A 86 -19.72 6.26 -0.48
C LEU A 86 -21.10 6.82 -0.84
N SER A 87 -22.18 6.06 -0.60
CA SER A 87 -23.57 6.45 -0.95
C SER A 87 -23.70 6.93 -2.40
N LEU A 88 -23.10 6.18 -3.34
CA LEU A 88 -23.02 6.62 -4.73
C LEU A 88 -24.40 6.64 -5.42
N PRO A 89 -24.75 7.71 -6.14
CA PRO A 89 -25.92 7.71 -7.01
C PRO A 89 -25.74 6.73 -8.18
N SER A 90 -26.84 6.30 -8.80
CA SER A 90 -26.82 5.28 -9.86
C SER A 90 -25.87 5.62 -11.02
N SER A 91 -25.75 6.89 -11.41
CA SER A 91 -24.81 7.33 -12.44
C SER A 91 -23.35 7.04 -12.07
N ARG A 92 -22.96 7.29 -10.81
CA ARG A 92 -21.60 7.02 -10.32
C ARG A 92 -21.35 5.54 -10.06
N VAL A 93 -22.39 4.77 -9.75
CA VAL A 93 -22.27 3.30 -9.72
C VAL A 93 -21.95 2.79 -11.13
N THR A 94 -22.60 3.30 -12.17
CA THR A 94 -22.26 2.95 -13.56
C THR A 94 -20.79 3.24 -13.86
N ASP A 95 -20.30 4.43 -13.49
CA ASP A 95 -18.88 4.78 -13.66
C ASP A 95 -17.95 3.87 -12.87
N LEU A 96 -18.33 3.49 -11.63
CA LEU A 96 -17.57 2.53 -10.85
C LEU A 96 -17.49 1.18 -11.57
N THR A 97 -18.58 0.69 -12.17
CA THR A 97 -18.65 -0.65 -12.81
C THR A 97 -17.84 -0.80 -14.09
N ARG A 98 -17.30 0.28 -14.65
CA ARG A 98 -16.57 0.27 -15.93
C ARG A 98 -15.27 -0.53 -15.89
N TRP A 99 -14.75 -0.87 -14.70
CA TRP A 99 -13.61 -1.80 -14.57
C TRP A 99 -13.86 -3.17 -15.21
N ARG A 100 -15.13 -3.54 -15.42
CA ARG A 100 -15.52 -4.81 -16.06
C ARG A 100 -15.38 -4.76 -17.58
N ASP A 101 -15.37 -3.56 -18.16
CA ASP A 101 -15.36 -3.35 -19.60
C ASP A 101 -13.91 -3.39 -20.09
N SER A 102 -13.37 -4.60 -20.24
CA SER A 102 -11.98 -4.86 -20.67
C SER A 102 -11.62 -4.23 -22.02
N GLU A 103 -12.61 -3.88 -22.85
CA GLU A 103 -12.41 -3.31 -24.19
C GLU A 103 -12.07 -1.80 -24.18
N VAL A 104 -12.42 -1.07 -23.12
CA VAL A 104 -12.33 0.40 -23.11
C VAL A 104 -11.03 0.91 -22.47
N GLY A 105 -10.22 0.02 -21.88
CA GLY A 105 -8.95 0.42 -21.25
C GLY A 105 -9.14 1.36 -20.06
N GLU A 106 -10.31 1.35 -19.42
CA GLU A 106 -10.68 2.29 -18.35
C GLU A 106 -10.01 2.03 -16.99
N GLY A 107 -9.13 1.03 -16.93
CA GLY A 107 -8.37 0.68 -15.73
C GLY A 107 -9.06 -0.35 -14.83
N ASP A 108 -8.42 -0.66 -13.71
CA ASP A 108 -8.92 -1.60 -12.71
C ASP A 108 -9.98 -0.95 -11.79
N LEU A 109 -10.56 -1.75 -10.88
CA LEU A 109 -11.52 -1.23 -9.89
C LEU A 109 -10.91 -0.08 -9.09
N GLY A 110 -9.63 -0.15 -8.72
CA GLY A 110 -8.93 0.93 -8.01
C GLY A 110 -8.94 2.25 -8.78
N ALA A 111 -8.64 2.23 -10.09
CA ALA A 111 -8.71 3.41 -10.95
C ALA A 111 -10.15 3.95 -11.06
N CYS A 112 -11.16 3.08 -11.16
CA CYS A 112 -12.56 3.48 -11.20
C CYS A 112 -13.00 4.17 -9.90
N VAL A 113 -12.55 3.67 -8.75
CA VAL A 113 -12.79 4.28 -7.43
C VAL A 113 -12.18 5.68 -7.36
N GLU A 114 -10.93 5.85 -7.80
CA GLU A 114 -10.27 7.17 -7.82
C GLU A 114 -11.09 8.19 -8.62
N ARG A 115 -11.55 7.80 -9.81
CA ARG A 115 -12.35 8.67 -10.69
C ARG A 115 -13.66 9.08 -10.02
N VAL A 116 -14.41 8.12 -9.49
CA VAL A 116 -15.72 8.38 -8.86
C VAL A 116 -15.59 9.25 -7.61
N VAL A 117 -14.56 9.03 -6.79
CA VAL A 117 -14.32 9.84 -5.59
C VAL A 117 -13.87 11.26 -5.98
N ASN A 118 -13.05 11.42 -7.02
CA ASN A 118 -12.66 12.75 -7.51
C ASN A 118 -13.85 13.54 -8.08
N GLN A 119 -14.74 12.89 -8.83
CA GLN A 119 -15.98 13.52 -9.33
C GLN A 119 -16.88 14.00 -8.18
N ALA A 120 -16.84 13.35 -7.02
CA ALA A 120 -17.57 13.79 -5.83
C ALA A 120 -16.93 15.00 -5.13
N LEU A 121 -15.63 15.23 -5.35
CA LEU A 121 -14.87 16.32 -4.74
C LEU A 121 -15.20 17.68 -5.38
N ASP A 122 -15.61 17.69 -6.65
CA ASP A 122 -16.10 18.91 -7.32
C ASP A 122 -17.38 19.45 -6.65
N GLU A 123 -18.05 18.64 -5.81
CA GLU A 123 -19.29 18.99 -5.10
C GLU A 123 -19.09 19.17 -3.57
N ALA A 124 -17.97 18.73 -2.98
CA ALA A 124 -17.73 18.83 -1.53
C ALA A 124 -16.24 18.91 -1.13
N VAL A 125 -15.92 19.74 -0.13
CA VAL A 125 -14.56 19.91 0.42
C VAL A 125 -14.20 18.73 1.33
N GLN A 126 -13.48 17.72 0.81
CA GLN A 126 -12.89 16.67 1.65
C GLN A 126 -11.53 17.10 2.25
N PRO A 127 -11.16 16.60 3.44
CA PRO A 127 -9.85 16.86 4.03
C PRO A 127 -8.71 16.34 3.12
N ARG A 128 -7.72 17.19 2.85
CA ARG A 128 -6.55 16.87 2.00
C ARG A 128 -5.69 15.69 2.46
N ALA A 129 -5.82 15.26 3.71
CA ALA A 129 -5.05 14.16 4.26
C ALA A 129 -5.90 13.33 5.22
N SER A 130 -6.03 12.03 4.92
CA SER A 130 -6.70 11.11 5.85
C SER A 130 -5.84 10.84 7.08
N GLY A 131 -6.48 10.76 8.24
CA GLY A 131 -5.87 10.26 9.47
C GLY A 131 -5.76 8.72 9.52
N VAL A 132 -6.26 8.00 8.50
CA VAL A 132 -6.22 6.53 8.44
C VAL A 132 -4.77 6.01 8.45
N THR A 133 -4.54 4.98 9.26
CA THR A 133 -3.21 4.35 9.42
C THR A 133 -3.18 2.94 8.89
N ILE A 134 -1.98 2.41 8.66
CA ILE A 134 -1.80 1.04 8.18
C ILE A 134 -2.27 0.02 9.22
N GLU A 135 -2.16 0.34 10.50
CA GLU A 135 -2.62 -0.53 11.60
C GLU A 135 -4.15 -0.58 11.67
N GLU A 136 -4.83 0.54 11.39
CA GLU A 136 -6.29 0.59 11.29
C GLU A 136 -6.80 -0.27 10.13
N ILE A 137 -6.13 -0.18 8.97
CA ILE A 137 -6.44 -1.02 7.81
C ILE A 137 -6.17 -2.49 8.12
N GLU A 138 -5.02 -2.80 8.70
CA GLU A 138 -4.64 -4.16 9.10
C GLU A 138 -5.71 -4.78 10.00
N GLN A 139 -6.16 -4.05 11.01
CA GLN A 139 -7.20 -4.51 11.94
C GLN A 139 -8.54 -4.76 11.23
N ALA A 140 -8.93 -3.89 10.29
CA ALA A 140 -10.13 -4.08 9.50
C ALA A 140 -10.04 -5.34 8.63
N LEU A 141 -8.90 -5.58 7.98
CA LEU A 141 -8.69 -6.77 7.15
C LEU A 141 -8.68 -8.07 7.97
N VAL A 142 -8.05 -8.06 9.15
CA VAL A 142 -8.06 -9.22 10.06
C VAL A 142 -9.48 -9.52 10.54
N ALA A 143 -10.27 -8.50 10.85
CA ALA A 143 -11.66 -8.67 11.28
C ALA A 143 -12.58 -9.26 10.19
N ILE A 144 -12.25 -9.05 8.92
CA ILE A 144 -12.96 -9.62 7.76
C ILE A 144 -12.53 -11.06 7.54
N ALA A 145 -11.22 -11.32 7.55
CA ALA A 145 -10.66 -12.65 7.35
C ALA A 145 -11.13 -13.64 8.44
N SER A 146 -11.24 -13.21 9.70
CA SER A 146 -11.69 -14.07 10.80
C SER A 146 -13.16 -14.52 10.69
N GLN A 147 -13.95 -13.88 9.83
CA GLN A 147 -15.37 -14.17 9.63
C GLN A 147 -15.65 -14.89 8.29
N THR A 148 -14.63 -15.08 7.46
CA THR A 148 -14.72 -15.82 6.20
C THR A 148 -14.69 -17.33 6.53
N PRO A 149 -15.78 -18.08 6.34
CA PRO A 149 -15.83 -19.50 6.71
C PRO A 149 -14.84 -20.32 5.85
N LEU A 150 -13.90 -21.02 6.49
CA LEU A 150 -12.91 -21.90 5.84
C LEU A 150 -13.51 -23.20 5.21
N SER A 151 -14.83 -23.30 5.00
CA SER A 151 -15.52 -24.54 4.57
C SER A 151 -16.67 -24.29 3.60
N PRO A 152 -16.97 -25.21 2.65
CA PRO A 152 -18.03 -25.04 1.68
C PRO A 152 -19.42 -25.12 2.33
N PRO A 153 -20.43 -24.36 1.85
CA PRO A 153 -21.72 -24.27 2.52
C PRO A 153 -22.58 -25.51 2.26
N HIS A 154 -22.82 -26.31 3.29
CA HIS A 154 -24.07 -27.05 3.41
C HIS A 154 -25.06 -26.16 4.20
N ALA A 155 -25.96 -25.53 3.44
CA ALA A 155 -27.24 -24.95 3.82
C ALA A 155 -27.44 -24.55 5.31
N ARG A 156 -27.35 -23.24 5.63
CA ARG A 156 -28.10 -22.65 6.75
C ARG A 156 -28.49 -21.18 6.50
N PRO A 157 -29.61 -20.70 7.10
CA PRO A 157 -30.30 -19.48 6.69
C PRO A 157 -29.96 -18.23 7.54
N SER A 158 -30.01 -17.07 6.88
CA SER A 158 -30.31 -15.70 7.35
C SER A 158 -29.55 -15.04 8.51
N ALA A 159 -28.80 -15.75 9.35
CA ALA A 159 -28.06 -15.15 10.47
C ALA A 159 -26.68 -14.57 10.09
N LEU A 160 -26.09 -15.02 8.97
CA LEU A 160 -24.79 -14.52 8.49
C LEU A 160 -24.85 -13.11 7.88
N ASP A 161 -26.02 -12.68 7.40
CA ASP A 161 -26.18 -11.36 6.79
C ASP A 161 -25.93 -10.22 7.82
N GLY A 162 -26.29 -10.43 9.09
CA GLY A 162 -26.07 -9.43 10.15
C GLY A 162 -24.59 -9.26 10.53
N THR A 163 -23.81 -10.35 10.52
CA THR A 163 -22.39 -10.33 10.94
C THR A 163 -21.46 -9.88 9.81
N LEU A 164 -21.72 -10.29 8.56
CA LEU A 164 -21.01 -9.78 7.38
C LEU A 164 -21.19 -8.25 7.22
N ASN A 165 -22.39 -7.74 7.52
CA ASN A 165 -22.67 -6.30 7.51
C ASN A 165 -21.90 -5.52 8.59
N ALA A 166 -21.72 -6.09 9.79
CA ALA A 166 -20.94 -5.45 10.85
C ALA A 166 -19.43 -5.40 10.51
N SER A 167 -18.88 -6.46 9.92
CA SER A 167 -17.46 -6.53 9.53
C SER A 167 -17.12 -5.60 8.36
N THR A 168 -17.96 -5.60 7.33
CA THR A 168 -17.81 -4.67 6.18
C THR A 168 -18.03 -3.22 6.58
N GLY A 169 -18.73 -2.94 7.69
CA GLY A 169 -18.85 -1.61 8.27
C GLY A 169 -17.51 -0.96 8.63
N SER A 170 -16.44 -1.74 8.87
CA SER A 170 -15.09 -1.20 9.05
C SER A 170 -14.50 -0.68 7.73
N LEU A 171 -14.72 -1.39 6.61
CA LEU A 171 -14.33 -0.90 5.28
C LEU A 171 -15.15 0.32 4.89
N ASP A 172 -16.44 0.35 5.22
CA ASP A 172 -17.29 1.50 4.94
C ASP A 172 -16.71 2.79 5.56
N ARG A 173 -16.31 2.72 6.83
CA ARG A 173 -15.67 3.84 7.54
C ARG A 173 -14.33 4.25 6.94
N LEU A 174 -13.55 3.28 6.43
CA LEU A 174 -12.27 3.58 5.78
C LEU A 174 -12.52 4.37 4.48
N TYR A 175 -13.38 3.86 3.59
CA TYR A 175 -13.67 4.53 2.32
C TYR A 175 -14.29 5.92 2.50
N GLN A 176 -15.12 6.12 3.53
CA GLN A 176 -15.68 7.45 3.84
C GLN A 176 -14.64 8.49 4.29
N ARG A 177 -13.46 8.05 4.78
CA ARG A 177 -12.41 8.92 5.32
C ARG A 177 -11.20 9.08 4.41
N LEU A 178 -11.10 8.27 3.36
CA LEU A 178 -9.95 8.28 2.46
C LEU A 178 -10.21 9.21 1.26
N PRO A 179 -9.23 10.05 0.85
CA PRO A 179 -9.28 10.73 -0.43
C PRO A 179 -9.32 9.73 -1.59
N ALA A 180 -9.56 10.24 -2.80
CA ALA A 180 -9.62 9.43 -4.02
C ALA A 180 -8.37 8.57 -4.22
N ARG A 181 -7.18 9.17 -4.10
CA ARG A 181 -5.89 8.51 -4.25
C ARG A 181 -5.73 7.35 -3.27
N GLU A 182 -5.94 7.59 -1.99
CA GLU A 182 -5.81 6.57 -0.97
C GLU A 182 -6.88 5.49 -1.13
N SER A 183 -8.10 5.86 -1.56
CA SER A 183 -9.17 4.90 -1.82
C SER A 183 -8.77 3.91 -2.92
N LYS A 184 -8.16 4.38 -4.02
CA LYS A 184 -7.57 3.51 -5.06
C LYS A 184 -6.59 2.51 -4.47
N TRP A 185 -5.64 2.98 -3.67
CA TRP A 185 -4.60 2.11 -3.11
C TRP A 185 -5.16 1.14 -2.06
N LEU A 186 -6.18 1.54 -1.30
CA LEU A 186 -6.90 0.63 -0.40
C LEU A 186 -7.62 -0.46 -1.21
N THR A 187 -8.29 -0.11 -2.30
CA THR A 187 -8.94 -1.08 -3.18
C THR A 187 -7.94 -2.10 -3.72
N ARG A 188 -6.81 -1.63 -4.25
CA ARG A 188 -5.72 -2.49 -4.76
C ARG A 188 -5.09 -3.37 -3.66
N LEU A 189 -4.95 -2.82 -2.46
CA LEU A 189 -4.49 -3.56 -1.27
C LEU A 189 -5.44 -4.71 -0.91
N ILE A 190 -6.76 -4.44 -0.82
CA ILE A 190 -7.78 -5.46 -0.51
C ILE A 190 -7.77 -6.55 -1.59
N LEU A 191 -7.67 -6.18 -2.86
CA LEU A 191 -7.60 -7.13 -3.98
C LEU A 191 -6.22 -7.79 -4.15
N LYS A 192 -5.25 -7.45 -3.29
CA LYS A 192 -3.88 -7.96 -3.30
C LYS A 192 -3.15 -7.82 -4.63
N SER A 193 -3.39 -6.71 -5.32
CA SER A 193 -2.73 -6.43 -6.60
C SER A 193 -2.48 -4.94 -6.76
N TYR A 194 -1.20 -4.56 -6.79
CA TYR A 194 -0.78 -3.20 -7.11
C TYR A 194 -0.49 -2.96 -8.59
N SER A 195 -0.82 -3.91 -9.47
CA SER A 195 -0.55 -3.80 -10.91
C SER A 195 -0.94 -2.42 -11.48
N PRO A 196 -0.07 -1.78 -12.29
CA PRO A 196 1.22 -2.29 -12.80
C PRO A 196 2.42 -2.02 -11.88
N VAL A 197 2.22 -1.50 -10.66
CA VAL A 197 3.31 -1.12 -9.75
C VAL A 197 4.10 -2.35 -9.29
N ILE A 198 5.41 -2.25 -9.43
CA ILE A 198 6.38 -3.20 -8.87
C ILE A 198 7.15 -2.50 -7.76
N VAL A 199 7.04 -3.00 -6.54
CA VAL A 199 7.82 -2.55 -5.39
C VAL A 199 9.12 -3.38 -5.33
N PRO A 200 10.32 -2.75 -5.35
CA PRO A 200 11.60 -3.44 -5.17
C PRO A 200 11.74 -4.12 -3.79
N ASP A 201 11.20 -5.32 -3.66
CA ASP A 201 11.03 -6.08 -2.41
C ASP A 201 12.33 -6.25 -1.60
N ARG A 202 13.39 -6.79 -2.21
CA ARG A 202 14.67 -7.05 -1.55
C ARG A 202 15.33 -5.77 -1.04
N LEU A 203 15.15 -4.66 -1.77
CA LEU A 203 15.63 -3.35 -1.34
C LEU A 203 14.83 -2.84 -0.13
N VAL A 204 13.50 -2.95 -0.16
CA VAL A 204 12.65 -2.58 0.97
C VAL A 204 13.00 -3.39 2.21
N TYR A 205 13.16 -4.71 2.08
CA TYR A 205 13.54 -5.58 3.20
C TYR A 205 14.88 -5.16 3.80
N MET A 206 15.90 -4.96 2.97
CA MET A 206 17.23 -4.54 3.40
C MET A 206 17.22 -3.16 4.07
N LEU A 207 16.42 -2.21 3.58
CA LEU A 207 16.29 -0.87 4.15
C LEU A 207 15.48 -0.86 5.45
N TYR A 208 14.53 -1.78 5.59
CA TYR A 208 13.80 -2.01 6.85
C TYR A 208 14.72 -2.62 7.90
N HIS A 209 15.36 -3.75 7.57
CA HIS A 209 16.37 -4.37 8.42
C HIS A 209 17.37 -5.20 7.58
N PRO A 210 18.70 -5.08 7.81
CA PRO A 210 19.72 -5.71 6.97
C PRO A 210 19.58 -7.23 6.80
N PHE A 211 19.14 -7.94 7.84
CA PHE A 211 18.97 -9.40 7.85
C PHE A 211 17.57 -9.89 7.42
N LEU A 212 16.63 -8.96 7.17
CA LEU A 212 15.28 -9.35 6.80
C LEU A 212 15.22 -10.10 5.45
N PRO A 213 16.00 -9.77 4.40
CA PRO A 213 16.01 -10.54 3.16
C PRO A 213 16.33 -12.02 3.39
N GLU A 214 17.45 -12.31 4.07
CA GLU A 214 17.91 -13.68 4.31
C GLU A 214 16.97 -14.45 5.23
N LEU A 215 16.33 -13.75 6.16
CA LEU A 215 15.35 -14.36 7.05
C LEU A 215 14.07 -14.73 6.30
N LEU A 216 13.62 -13.89 5.37
CA LEU A 216 12.44 -14.17 4.54
C LEU A 216 12.68 -15.27 3.49
N ASP A 217 13.93 -15.58 3.16
CA ASP A 217 14.28 -16.75 2.33
C ASP A 217 14.04 -18.07 3.09
N VAL A 218 14.08 -18.04 4.43
CA VAL A 218 13.89 -19.22 5.30
C VAL A 218 12.48 -19.27 5.88
N GLU A 219 11.98 -18.14 6.37
CA GLU A 219 10.66 -17.97 6.99
C GLU A 219 9.87 -16.94 6.17
N PRO A 220 9.04 -17.36 5.21
CA PRO A 220 8.38 -16.45 4.28
C PRO A 220 7.27 -15.61 4.92
N ASP A 221 6.78 -15.98 6.11
CA ASP A 221 5.74 -15.28 6.85
C ASP A 221 6.29 -14.05 7.60
N PHE A 222 5.72 -12.87 7.34
CA PHE A 222 6.20 -11.62 7.95
C PHE A 222 6.12 -11.61 9.49
N PRO A 223 5.00 -11.99 10.14
CA PRO A 223 4.96 -12.15 11.59
C PRO A 223 6.07 -13.04 12.15
N ALA A 224 6.24 -14.24 11.60
CA ALA A 224 7.25 -15.19 12.07
C ALA A 224 8.68 -14.67 11.86
N ALA A 225 8.99 -14.13 10.68
CA ALA A 225 10.28 -13.52 10.39
C ALA A 225 10.59 -12.34 11.33
N LEU A 226 9.65 -11.43 11.54
CA LEU A 226 9.88 -10.29 12.44
C LEU A 226 10.00 -10.71 13.91
N PHE A 227 9.35 -11.79 14.33
CA PHE A 227 9.53 -12.38 15.66
C PHE A 227 10.95 -12.91 15.85
N LEU A 228 11.45 -13.69 14.88
CA LEU A 228 12.84 -14.17 14.89
C LEU A 228 13.84 -13.02 14.90
N LEU A 229 13.60 -11.99 14.09
CA LEU A 229 14.44 -10.80 14.01
C LEU A 229 14.54 -10.06 15.36
N CYS A 230 13.43 -9.96 16.08
CA CYS A 230 13.40 -9.38 17.43
C CYS A 230 14.25 -10.20 18.41
N GLY A 231 14.15 -11.54 18.33
CA GLY A 231 14.92 -12.46 19.17
C GLY A 231 16.44 -12.41 18.93
N MET A 232 16.90 -11.99 17.74
CA MET A 232 18.32 -11.86 17.43
C MET A 232 19.00 -10.69 18.17
N ASN A 233 18.24 -9.70 18.66
CA ASN A 233 18.73 -8.50 19.36
C ASN A 233 19.86 -7.76 18.60
N ILE A 234 19.84 -7.81 17.27
CA ILE A 234 20.79 -7.09 16.42
C ILE A 234 20.17 -5.74 16.06
N PRO A 235 20.78 -4.60 16.43
CA PRO A 235 20.26 -3.31 16.02
C PRO A 235 20.34 -3.17 14.49
N ALA A 236 19.27 -2.66 13.87
CA ALA A 236 19.27 -2.33 12.46
C ALA A 236 20.49 -1.47 12.13
N LEU A 237 21.44 -2.01 11.35
CA LEU A 237 22.72 -1.34 11.07
C LEU A 237 22.45 0.08 10.56
N VAL A 238 23.07 1.04 11.24
CA VAL A 238 23.06 2.45 10.88
C VAL A 238 23.77 2.59 9.54
N HIS A 239 23.02 2.50 8.42
CA HIS A 239 23.50 3.02 7.16
C HIS A 239 23.40 4.55 7.24
N ARG A 240 24.35 5.18 7.93
CA ARG A 240 24.73 6.55 7.60
C ARG A 240 25.27 6.45 6.18
N MET A 241 24.44 6.79 5.19
CA MET A 241 24.99 7.24 3.92
C MET A 241 25.89 8.42 4.27
N SER A 242 27.19 8.19 4.31
CA SER A 242 28.18 9.24 4.48
C SER A 242 28.23 9.98 3.14
N PRO A 243 27.89 11.28 3.06
CA PRO A 243 28.30 12.08 1.93
C PRO A 243 29.76 12.47 2.18
N SER A 244 30.63 12.17 1.22
CA SER A 244 31.89 12.88 0.93
C SER A 244 33.06 11.93 0.70
N LEU A 245 33.31 11.69 -0.58
CA LEU A 245 34.67 11.60 -1.11
C LEU A 245 34.70 12.41 -2.41
N ALA A 246 34.32 13.69 -2.31
CA ALA A 246 34.32 14.62 -3.43
C ALA A 246 34.61 16.05 -2.96
N GLU A 247 35.65 16.21 -2.15
CA GLU A 247 36.28 17.50 -1.89
C GLU A 247 37.79 17.27 -1.76
N MET A 248 38.44 17.17 -2.92
CA MET A 248 39.89 17.41 -3.01
C MET A 248 40.10 18.92 -2.99
N PRO A 249 40.92 19.49 -2.09
CA PRO A 249 41.25 20.90 -2.13
C PRO A 249 42.10 21.17 -3.37
N ARG A 250 41.69 22.14 -4.20
CA ARG A 250 42.57 22.75 -5.19
C ARG A 250 43.60 23.59 -4.44
N GLU A 251 44.85 23.16 -4.43
CA GLU A 251 45.98 24.00 -4.04
C GLU A 251 46.09 25.16 -5.04
N SER A 252 45.69 26.35 -4.60
CA SER A 252 46.07 27.61 -5.21
C SER A 252 47.40 28.06 -4.58
N MET A 253 48.52 27.72 -5.21
CA MET A 253 49.79 28.37 -4.93
C MET A 253 49.77 29.76 -5.57
N HIS A 254 49.68 30.77 -4.71
CA HIS A 254 49.99 32.16 -5.03
C HIS A 254 51.48 32.28 -5.43
N HIS A 255 51.74 32.82 -6.62
CA HIS A 255 53.02 33.45 -6.92
C HIS A 255 53.10 34.79 -6.18
N GLN A 256 54.16 34.99 -5.41
CA GLN A 256 54.58 36.29 -4.91
C GLN A 256 56.04 36.53 -5.31
N THR A 257 56.22 37.62 -6.05
CA THR A 257 57.42 38.47 -6.28
C THR A 257 58.70 37.83 -6.78
#